data_AF-A0A9P6XLD8-F1
#
_entry.id   AF-A0A9P6XLD8-F1
#
_cell.length_a   1.000
_cell.length_b   1.000
_cell.length_c   1.000
_cell.angle_alpha   90.00
_cell.angle_beta   90.00
_cell.angle_gamma   90.00
#
_symmetry.space_group_name_H-M   'P 1'
#
loop_
_entity.id
_entity.type
_entity.pdbx_description
1 polymer ?
#
loop_
_entity_poly.entity_id
_entity_poly.type
_entity_poly.pdbx_seq_one_letter_code
_entity_poly.pdbx_strand_id
1 'polypeptide(L)'
;MLGIVNQSISIMGQRLGEQELARAAIVIRPKVLDIGAAAFSQRGTAILEGEKAAMAAMPQIRAKIQQLQKARAAAAAPAPVAAPKCEEASRLGKLMGRKDKC
;
A
#
# COMPACT_ATOMS: atom_id res chain seq x y z
N MET A 1 21.40 29.96 -21.83
CA MET A 1 20.56 30.13 -20.63
C MET A 1 19.48 29.06 -20.49
N LEU A 2 18.71 28.71 -21.54
CA LEU A 2 17.67 27.66 -21.50
C LEU A 2 18.14 26.28 -20.98
N GLY A 3 19.38 25.88 -21.29
CA GLY A 3 19.94 24.60 -20.81
C GLY A 3 20.10 24.52 -19.29
N ILE A 4 20.48 25.63 -18.63
CA ILE A 4 20.64 25.68 -17.17
C ILE A 4 19.28 25.61 -16.49
N VAL A 5 18.27 26.30 -17.03
CA VAL A 5 16.90 26.23 -16.50
C VAL A 5 16.35 24.81 -16.62
N ASN A 6 16.52 24.16 -17.77
CA ASN A 6 16.11 22.77 -17.96
C ASN A 6 16.85 21.83 -17.00
N GLN A 7 18.15 22.02 -16.81
CA GLN A 7 18.92 21.23 -15.86
C GLN A 7 18.43 21.41 -14.42
N SER A 8 18.12 22.64 -14.00
CA SER A 8 17.53 22.91 -12.68
C SER A 8 16.18 22.22 -12.52
N ILE A 9 15.31 22.26 -13.54
CA ILE A 9 14.01 21.56 -13.53
C ILE A 9 14.23 20.05 -13.40
N SER A 10 15.16 19.46 -14.16
CA SER A 10 15.47 18.04 -14.09
C SER A 10 16.00 17.64 -12.70
N ILE A 11 16.90 18.42 -12.11
CA ILE A 11 17.45 18.15 -10.77
C ILE A 11 16.35 18.22 -9.70
N MET A 12 15.53 19.27 -9.72
CA MET A 12 14.42 19.39 -8.77
C MET A 12 13.39 18.26 -8.95
N GLY A 13 13.03 17.95 -10.20
CA GLY A 13 12.11 16.86 -10.52
C GLY A 13 12.62 15.50 -10.06
N GLN A 14 13.93 15.24 -10.18
CA GLN A 14 14.53 14.01 -9.69
C GLN A 14 14.44 13.90 -8.16
N ARG A 15 14.76 14.98 -7.43
CA ARG A 15 14.67 14.99 -5.96
C ARG A 15 13.24 14.77 -5.46
N LEU A 16 12.27 15.41 -6.10
CA LEU A 16 10.86 15.18 -5.79
C LEU A 16 10.46 13.74 -6.10
N GLY A 17 10.89 13.22 -7.25
CA GLY A 17 10.66 11.84 -7.65
C GLY A 17 11.22 10.83 -6.64
N GLU A 18 12.42 11.04 -6.10
CA GLU A 18 13.04 10.17 -5.07
C GLU A 18 12.15 10.08 -3.81
N GLN A 19 11.56 11.19 -3.37
CA GLN A 19 10.69 11.22 -2.19
C GLN A 19 9.36 10.49 -2.43
N GLU A 20 8.75 10.69 -3.60
CA GLU A 20 7.50 10.01 -3.97
C GLU A 20 7.73 8.50 -4.17
N LEU A 21 8.85 8.14 -4.82
CA LEU A 21 9.24 6.74 -5.03
C LEU A 21 9.48 6.00 -3.70
N ALA A 22 10.04 6.66 -2.70
CA ALA A 22 10.26 6.06 -1.37
C ALA A 22 8.95 5.68 -0.65
N ARG A 23 7.85 6.36 -0.98
CA ARG A 23 6.51 6.13 -0.39
C ARG A 23 5.61 5.27 -1.27
N ALA A 24 6.00 5.05 -2.53
CA ALA A 24 5.20 4.34 -3.50
C ALA A 24 5.02 2.87 -3.08
N ALA A 25 3.77 2.40 -3.10
CA ALA A 25 3.49 0.99 -2.85
C ALA A 25 4.00 0.10 -3.99
N ILE A 26 3.95 0.60 -5.23
CA ILE A 26 4.35 -0.09 -6.46
C ILE A 26 4.93 0.95 -7.42
N VAL A 27 6.04 0.61 -8.08
CA VAL A 27 6.69 1.47 -9.07
C VAL A 27 6.73 0.74 -10.42
N ILE A 28 6.18 1.37 -11.46
CA ILE A 28 6.18 0.86 -12.84
C ILE A 28 7.18 1.68 -13.66
N ARG A 29 8.14 1.01 -14.31
CA ARG A 29 9.21 1.65 -15.10
C ARG A 29 9.19 1.13 -16.54
N PRO A 30 8.50 1.81 -17.47
CA PRO A 30 8.51 1.44 -18.88
C PRO A 30 9.86 1.78 -19.55
N LYS A 31 10.23 1.05 -20.60
CA LYS A 31 11.50 1.23 -21.31
C LYS A 31 11.40 2.35 -22.36
N VAL A 32 11.42 3.59 -21.89
CA VAL A 32 11.23 4.78 -22.76
C VAL A 32 12.43 5.75 -22.72
N LEU A 33 13.55 5.37 -22.10
CA LEU A 33 14.72 6.24 -21.96
C LEU A 33 15.35 6.63 -23.31
N ASP A 34 15.16 5.80 -24.34
CA ASP A 34 15.63 6.06 -25.71
C ASP A 34 14.68 6.96 -26.51
N ILE A 35 13.52 7.33 -25.95
CA ILE A 35 12.50 8.18 -26.59
C ILE A 35 12.70 9.63 -26.14
N GLY A 36 13.03 10.52 -27.07
CA GLY A 36 13.24 11.93 -26.79
C GLY A 36 11.96 12.63 -26.32
N ALA A 37 12.09 13.63 -25.44
CA ALA A 37 10.96 14.37 -24.87
C ALA A 37 10.04 15.05 -25.90
N ALA A 38 10.54 15.34 -27.11
CA ALA A 38 9.79 15.92 -28.21
C ALA A 38 9.54 14.93 -29.38
N ALA A 39 9.82 13.64 -29.20
CA ALA A 39 9.72 12.62 -30.26
C ALA A 39 8.29 12.09 -30.43
N PHE A 40 7.36 12.93 -30.89
CA PHE A 40 5.95 12.57 -31.04
C PHE A 40 5.68 11.45 -32.06
N SER A 41 6.58 11.25 -33.02
CA SER A 41 6.51 10.14 -33.99
C SER A 41 6.63 8.77 -33.32
N GLN A 42 7.28 8.67 -32.15
CA GLN A 42 7.49 7.43 -31.42
C GLN A 42 6.41 7.16 -30.34
N ARG A 43 5.33 7.95 -30.32
CA ARG A 43 4.26 7.85 -29.29
C ARG A 43 3.69 6.44 -29.15
N GLY A 44 3.51 5.72 -30.26
CA GLY A 44 2.93 4.36 -30.24
C GLY A 44 3.82 3.39 -29.48
N THR A 45 5.13 3.45 -29.73
CA THR A 45 6.13 2.66 -29.01
C THR A 45 6.13 2.97 -27.52
N ALA A 46 6.06 4.26 -27.14
CA ALA A 46 6.00 4.67 -25.75
C ALA A 46 4.75 4.11 -25.03
N ILE A 47 3.59 4.12 -25.70
CA ILE A 47 2.34 3.56 -25.17
C ILE A 47 2.48 2.05 -24.96
N LEU A 48 2.99 1.32 -25.95
CA LEU A 48 3.17 -0.13 -25.86
C LEU A 48 4.12 -0.54 -24.73
N GLU A 49 5.23 0.17 -24.55
CA GLU A 49 6.14 -0.09 -23.41
C GLU A 49 5.48 0.23 -22.07
N GLY A 50 4.60 1.24 -22.03
CA GLY A 50 3.75 1.55 -20.89
C GLY A 50 2.79 0.41 -20.54
N GLU A 51 2.02 -0.07 -21.52
CA GLU A 51 1.07 -1.18 -21.37
C GLU A 51 1.78 -2.46 -20.91
N LYS A 52 2.91 -2.79 -21.54
CA LYS A 52 3.72 -3.95 -21.18
C LYS A 52 4.22 -3.88 -19.74
N ALA A 53 4.76 -2.73 -19.32
CA ALA A 53 5.23 -2.54 -17.96
C ALA A 53 4.09 -2.60 -16.94
N ALA A 54 2.92 -2.03 -17.27
CA ALA A 54 1.74 -2.08 -16.41
C ALA A 54 1.20 -3.51 -16.26
N MET A 55 1.08 -4.25 -17.37
CA MET A 55 0.64 -5.65 -17.37
C MET A 55 1.56 -6.52 -16.52
N ALA A 56 2.87 -6.32 -16.61
CA ALA A 56 3.85 -7.04 -15.78
C ALA A 56 3.69 -6.75 -14.26
N ALA A 57 3.20 -5.56 -13.90
CA ALA A 57 2.98 -5.18 -12.50
C ALA A 57 1.62 -5.64 -11.93
N MET A 58 0.67 -6.05 -12.78
CA MET A 58 -0.70 -6.41 -12.36
C MET A 58 -0.78 -7.45 -11.23
N PRO A 59 0.04 -8.53 -11.19
CA PRO A 59 0.01 -9.47 -10.07
C PRO A 59 0.38 -8.80 -8.74
N GLN A 60 1.38 -7.92 -8.74
CA GLN A 60 1.82 -7.19 -7.55
C GLN A 60 0.74 -6.20 -7.08
N ILE A 61 0.09 -5.51 -8.03
CA ILE A 61 -1.03 -4.59 -7.76
C ILE A 61 -2.17 -5.32 -7.06
N ARG A 62 -2.61 -6.45 -7.63
CA ARG A 62 -3.69 -7.25 -7.06
C ARG A 62 -3.34 -7.73 -5.65
N ALA A 63 -2.12 -8.24 -5.44
CA ALA A 63 -1.67 -8.69 -4.12
C ALA A 63 -1.67 -7.54 -3.09
N LYS A 64 -1.19 -6.36 -3.47
CA LYS A 64 -1.14 -5.20 -2.56
C LYS A 64 -2.55 -4.69 -2.22
N ILE A 65 -3.45 -4.65 -3.19
CA ILE A 65 -4.86 -4.29 -2.95
C ILE A 65 -5.52 -5.26 -1.97
N GLN A 66 -5.32 -6.57 -2.15
CA GLN A 66 -5.85 -7.57 -1.23
C GLN A 66 -5.30 -7.41 0.19
N GLN A 67 -4.00 -7.13 0.35
CA GLN A 67 -3.40 -6.84 1.66
C GLN A 67 -4.03 -5.60 2.31
N LEU A 68 -4.23 -4.53 1.55
CA LEU A 68 -4.86 -3.30 2.04
C LEU A 68 -6.32 -3.54 2.45
N GLN A 69 -7.07 -4.33 1.68
CA GLN A 69 -8.44 -4.71 2.01
C GLN A 69 -8.49 -5.50 3.32
N LYS A 70 -7.61 -6.49 3.51
CA LYS A 70 -7.51 -7.27 4.75
C LYS A 70 -7.14 -6.39 5.95
N ALA A 71 -6.16 -5.51 5.80
CA ALA A 71 -5.75 -4.58 6.86
C ALA A 71 -6.89 -3.64 7.27
N ARG A 72 -7.64 -3.12 6.29
CA ARG A 72 -8.83 -2.28 6.56
C ARG A 72 -9.94 -3.04 7.26
N ALA A 73 -10.22 -4.28 6.84
CA ALA A 73 -11.22 -5.12 7.48
C ALA A 73 -10.86 -5.45 8.93
N ALA A 74 -9.58 -5.75 9.21
CA ALA A 74 -9.10 -6.00 10.57
C ALA A 74 -9.18 -4.74 11.46
N ALA A 75 -8.90 -3.55 10.90
CA ALA A 75 -9.01 -2.29 11.63
C ALA A 75 -10.47 -1.88 11.91
N ALA A 76 -11.42 -2.33 11.07
CA ALA A 76 -12.85 -2.07 11.25
C ALA A 76 -13.55 -3.12 12.12
N ALA A 77 -12.89 -4.24 12.45
CA ALA A 77 -13.46 -5.24 13.32
C ALA A 77 -13.65 -4.66 14.73
N PRO A 78 -14.81 -4.85 15.37
CA PRO A 78 -14.98 -4.44 16.76
C PRO A 78 -13.94 -5.15 17.61
N ALA A 79 -13.36 -4.43 18.58
CA ALA A 79 -12.46 -5.03 19.56
C ALA A 79 -13.13 -6.28 20.13
N PRO A 80 -12.41 -7.42 20.27
CA PRO A 80 -12.99 -8.61 20.85
C PRO A 80 -13.59 -8.21 22.19
N VAL A 81 -14.92 -8.33 22.29
CA VAL A 81 -15.64 -8.07 23.54
C VAL A 81 -15.00 -9.02 24.55
N ALA A 82 -14.30 -8.45 25.54
CA ALA A 82 -13.69 -9.25 26.58
C ALA A 82 -14.79 -10.15 27.15
N ALA A 83 -14.63 -11.47 27.02
CA ALA A 83 -15.59 -12.41 27.58
C ALA A 83 -15.81 -12.03 29.05
N PRO A 84 -17.07 -11.93 29.52
CA PRO A 84 -17.32 -11.61 30.91
C PRO A 84 -16.56 -12.62 31.76
N LYS A 85 -15.66 -12.13 32.61
CA LYS A 85 -14.93 -13.00 33.55
C LYS A 85 -15.99 -13.54 34.51
N CYS A 86 -16.27 -14.84 34.46
CA CYS A 86 -17.15 -15.46 35.44
C CYS A 86 -16.52 -15.23 36.82
N GLU A 87 -17.27 -14.60 37.72
CA GLU A 87 -16.81 -14.41 39.09
C GLU A 87 -16.81 -15.78 39.77
N GLU A 88 -15.63 -16.28 40.13
CA GLU A 88 -15.51 -17.51 40.91
C GLU A 88 -16.18 -17.31 42.26
N ALA A 89 -17.04 -18.25 42.63
CA ALA A 89 -17.66 -18.25 43.94
C ALA A 89 -16.57 -18.37 45.02
N SER A 90 -16.59 -17.46 45.99
CA SER A 90 -15.72 -17.50 47.17
C SER A 90 -15.77 -18.87 47.85
N ARG A 91 -14.68 -19.31 48.49
CA ARG A 91 -14.53 -20.65 49.10
C ARG A 91 -15.68 -21.02 50.05
N LEU A 92 -16.17 -20.04 50.81
CA LEU A 92 -17.34 -20.20 51.68
C LEU A 92 -18.63 -20.40 50.87
N GLY A 93 -18.76 -19.70 49.74
CA GLY A 93 -19.87 -19.86 48.80
C GLY A 93 -19.93 -21.26 48.18
N LYS A 94 -18.78 -21.85 47.83
CA LYS A 94 -18.71 -23.24 47.31
C LYS A 94 -19.11 -24.27 48.37
N LEU A 95 -18.71 -24.05 49.63
CA LEU A 95 -19.15 -24.86 50.79
C LEU A 95 -20.66 -24.75 51.07
N MET A 96 -21.25 -23.58 50.79
CA MET A 96 -22.70 -23.33 50.92
C MET A 96 -23.49 -23.65 49.64
N GLY A 97 -22.89 -24.34 48.66
CA GLY A 97 -23.58 -24.80 47.45
C GLY A 97 -23.82 -23.74 46.36
N ARG A 98 -23.22 -22.54 46.46
CA ARG A 98 -23.23 -21.56 45.35
C ARG A 98 -22.31 -22.02 44.24
N LYS A 99 -22.84 -22.04 43.01
CA LYS A 99 -22.08 -22.27 41.78
C LYS A 99 -21.51 -20.94 41.27
N ASP A 100 -20.44 -21.04 40.49
CA ASP A 100 -19.83 -19.90 39.80
C ASP A 100 -20.87 -19.23 38.89
N LYS A 101 -20.90 -17.89 38.88
CA LYS A 101 -21.84 -17.12 38.06
C LYS A 101 -21.18 -16.71 36.75
N CYS A 102 -21.66 -17.33 35.69
CA CYS A 102 -21.66 -16.84 34.32
C CYS A 102 -23.15 -16.58 33.97
#